data_AF-A0A6A5XS39-F1
#
_entry.id   AF-A0A6A5XS39-F1
#
_cell.length_a   1.000
_cell.length_b   1.000
_cell.length_c   1.000
_cell.angle_alpha   90.00
_cell.angle_beta   90.00
_cell.angle_gamma   90.00
#
_symmetry.space_group_name_H-M   'P 1'
#
loop_
_entity.id
_entity.type
_entity.pdbx_description
1 polymer ?
#
loop_
_entity_poly.entity_id
_entity_poly.type
_entity_poly.pdbx_seq_one_letter_code
_entity_poly.pdbx_strand_id
1 'polypeptide(L)'
;MRLLHTTSDGRLSWTDDLLKDQIPRYAILSHTWGGQEVNFKNLQNHKDTEDVDAKFKEGYQKIFFCAEQAKRDGIEYFWVDTCCIDKSNSQELQEAINSMFRWYQIAEKCYVYLSDVINSTLDEDCEAALRESRWFTRGWTLQELLAPKSVEFFSSKGVRLGDKESLRQIIHEVTQIPVQALSGSELSEFSIDDRFSWAEKRQTTREEDKAYCLLGIFGVHLPLIYSEGEANAFDRLRDAVVAKNNKGCNKSQEERLDKIHKWLSAPDPSTNYHKADKLRQEDTGLWLLNGSKFTKWKKRAASRLWLYGIPGCGKTVLSSTIINHLLQHCNDDRSKVVAYFYFDFNDARKQDPELMLRSLLCQLLQRSFTIPKVVDTLFSSCGNGK
;
A
#
# COMPACT_ATOMS: atom_id res chain seq x y z
N MET A 1 -16.15 13.05 8.02
CA MET A 1 -16.61 12.00 8.97
C MET A 1 -17.34 12.66 10.10
N ARG A 2 -18.34 12.02 10.69
CA ARG A 2 -19.11 12.58 11.81
C ARG A 2 -18.82 11.79 13.08
N LEU A 3 -18.74 12.49 14.20
CA LEU A 3 -18.53 11.89 15.52
C LEU A 3 -19.74 12.16 16.42
N LEU A 4 -19.96 11.27 17.37
CA LEU A 4 -20.89 11.47 18.48
C LEU A 4 -20.17 12.09 19.68
N HIS A 5 -20.93 12.85 20.46
CA HIS A 5 -20.56 13.30 21.79
C HIS A 5 -21.80 13.34 22.68
N THR A 6 -21.58 13.35 24.00
CA THR A 6 -22.65 13.53 24.98
C THR A 6 -22.75 15.01 25.34
N THR A 7 -23.92 15.61 25.11
CA THR A 7 -24.21 17.01 25.46
C THR A 7 -24.31 17.19 26.97
N SER A 8 -24.28 18.45 27.44
CA SER A 8 -24.36 18.77 28.87
C SER A 8 -25.64 18.28 29.56
N ASP A 9 -26.72 18.08 28.80
CA ASP A 9 -27.99 17.51 29.28
C ASP A 9 -28.08 15.98 29.13
N GLY A 10 -26.97 15.31 28.77
CA GLY A 10 -26.86 13.86 28.72
C GLY A 10 -27.42 13.21 27.44
N ARG A 11 -27.74 14.00 26.40
CA ARG A 11 -28.19 13.48 25.10
C ARG A 11 -27.02 13.18 24.19
N LEU A 12 -27.28 12.37 23.16
CA LEU A 12 -26.33 12.09 22.08
C LEU A 12 -26.51 13.10 20.95
N SER A 13 -25.42 13.70 20.48
CA SER A 13 -25.44 14.60 19.32
C SER A 13 -24.24 14.34 18.42
N TRP A 14 -24.38 14.68 17.13
CA TRP A 14 -23.29 14.64 16.17
C TRP A 14 -22.52 15.96 16.13
N THR A 15 -21.25 15.87 15.75
CA THR A 15 -20.52 16.99 15.17
C THR A 15 -21.02 17.28 13.75
N ASP A 16 -20.64 18.44 13.21
CA ASP A 16 -20.65 18.64 11.76
C ASP A 16 -19.70 17.64 11.05
N ASP A 17 -19.76 17.61 9.72
CA ASP A 17 -18.84 16.81 8.92
C ASP A 17 -17.39 17.29 9.06
N LEU A 18 -16.57 16.49 9.73
CA LEU A 18 -15.17 16.79 10.00
C LEU A 18 -14.28 16.35 8.84
N LEU A 19 -13.40 17.25 8.41
CA LEU A 19 -12.31 16.99 7.48
C LEU A 19 -11.06 16.53 8.23
N LYS A 20 -10.12 15.87 7.53
CA LYS A 20 -8.95 15.20 8.15
C LYS A 20 -8.21 16.03 9.21
N ASP A 21 -7.98 17.30 8.95
CA ASP A 21 -7.20 18.18 9.83
C ASP A 21 -7.99 18.68 11.05
N GLN A 22 -9.29 18.37 11.10
CA GLN A 22 -10.23 18.82 12.13
C GLN A 22 -10.75 17.67 13.01
N ILE A 23 -10.31 16.42 12.77
CA ILE A 23 -10.77 15.26 13.54
C ILE A 23 -10.15 15.33 14.94
N PRO A 24 -10.94 15.52 16.01
CA PRO A 24 -10.44 15.55 17.38
C PRO A 24 -10.03 14.15 17.84
N ARG A 25 -9.49 14.01 19.04
CA ARG A 25 -9.31 12.70 19.68
C ARG A 25 -10.66 12.02 19.87
N TYR A 26 -10.79 10.76 19.47
CA TYR A 26 -12.03 10.00 19.58
C TYR A 26 -11.82 8.52 19.86
N ALA A 27 -12.81 7.89 20.47
CA ALA A 27 -12.92 6.45 20.64
C ALA A 27 -13.78 5.85 19.52
N ILE A 28 -13.60 4.57 19.21
CA ILE A 28 -14.35 3.90 18.15
C ILE A 28 -14.98 2.60 18.67
N LEU A 29 -16.27 2.40 18.40
CA LEU A 29 -16.98 1.19 18.81
C LEU A 29 -16.89 0.12 17.73
N SER A 30 -16.35 -1.03 18.08
CA SER A 30 -16.43 -2.26 17.31
C SER A 30 -17.47 -3.19 17.95
N HIS A 31 -18.42 -3.67 17.16
CA HIS A 31 -19.51 -4.51 17.66
C HIS A 31 -20.11 -5.36 16.55
N THR A 32 -20.85 -6.40 16.92
CA THR A 32 -21.69 -7.15 15.97
C THR A 32 -23.11 -6.61 15.99
N TRP A 33 -23.75 -6.58 14.82
CA TRP A 33 -25.14 -6.14 14.71
C TRP A 33 -26.09 -7.20 15.30
N GLY A 34 -27.05 -6.76 16.11
CA GLY A 34 -28.09 -7.57 16.72
C GLY A 34 -29.46 -7.36 16.10
N GLY A 35 -30.53 -7.73 16.82
CA GLY A 35 -31.91 -7.63 16.32
C GLY A 35 -32.46 -6.20 16.27
N GLN A 36 -31.88 -5.27 17.05
CA GLN A 36 -32.36 -3.90 17.18
C GLN A 36 -31.20 -2.90 17.13
N GLU A 37 -30.77 -2.52 15.93
CA GLU A 37 -29.71 -1.53 15.74
C GLU A 37 -30.26 -0.10 15.62
N VAL A 38 -29.52 0.86 16.20
CA VAL A 38 -29.82 2.29 16.07
C VAL A 38 -29.08 2.80 14.84
N ASN A 39 -29.82 3.17 13.81
CA ASN A 39 -29.22 3.75 12.61
C ASN A 39 -29.22 5.29 12.64
N PHE A 40 -28.60 5.90 11.63
CA PHE A 40 -28.54 7.36 11.47
C PHE A 40 -29.92 8.03 11.57
N LYS A 41 -30.95 7.50 10.91
CA LYS A 41 -32.31 8.06 10.94
C LYS A 41 -32.96 7.94 12.32
N ASN A 42 -32.69 6.87 13.07
CA ASN A 42 -33.20 6.71 14.43
C ASN A 42 -32.71 7.85 15.33
N LEU A 43 -31.40 8.12 15.34
CA LEU A 43 -30.82 9.21 16.16
C LEU A 43 -31.25 10.60 15.67
N GLN A 44 -31.52 10.77 14.38
CA GLN A 44 -32.02 12.05 13.83
C GLN A 44 -33.43 12.35 14.34
N ASN A 45 -34.30 11.34 14.35
CA ASN A 45 -35.69 11.47 14.79
C ASN A 45 -35.83 11.52 16.33
N HIS A 46 -34.84 11.02 17.07
CA HIS A 46 -34.84 11.04 18.54
C HIS A 46 -34.48 12.40 19.16
N LYS A 47 -34.24 13.44 18.35
CA LYS A 47 -34.18 14.82 18.88
C LYS A 47 -35.52 15.27 19.49
N ASP A 48 -36.63 14.63 19.13
CA ASP A 48 -38.00 15.07 19.43
C ASP A 48 -38.84 14.12 20.31
N THR A 49 -38.33 12.97 20.75
CA THR A 49 -39.15 11.98 21.50
C THR A 49 -38.63 11.69 22.92
N GLU A 50 -39.43 12.06 23.92
CA GLU A 50 -39.34 11.63 25.33
C GLU A 50 -39.68 10.13 25.51
N ASP A 51 -39.27 9.28 24.57
CA ASP A 51 -39.66 7.87 24.56
C ASP A 51 -38.71 7.05 25.44
N VAL A 52 -39.15 6.81 26.68
CA VAL A 52 -38.42 6.07 27.72
C VAL A 52 -38.14 4.62 27.29
N ASP A 53 -38.96 4.05 26.40
CA ASP A 53 -38.79 2.67 25.89
C ASP A 53 -37.68 2.54 24.85
N ALA A 54 -37.30 3.63 24.17
CA ALA A 54 -36.22 3.58 23.20
C ALA A 54 -34.85 3.30 23.85
N LYS A 55 -34.65 3.68 25.12
CA LYS A 55 -33.42 3.42 25.88
C LYS A 55 -33.16 1.94 26.15
N PHE A 56 -34.16 1.07 26.00
CA PHE A 56 -34.04 -0.36 26.25
C PHE A 56 -33.66 -1.19 25.02
N LYS A 57 -33.56 -0.58 23.82
CA LYS A 57 -33.14 -1.31 22.62
C LYS A 57 -31.65 -1.66 22.72
N GLU A 58 -31.31 -2.88 22.34
CA GLU A 58 -29.93 -3.40 22.38
C GLU A 58 -28.91 -2.47 21.70
N GLY A 59 -29.27 -1.88 20.56
CA GLY A 59 -28.41 -0.93 19.84
C GLY A 59 -28.07 0.33 20.64
N TYR A 60 -29.02 0.85 21.44
CA TYR A 60 -28.75 2.00 22.32
C TYR A 60 -27.80 1.62 23.45
N GLN A 61 -27.92 0.41 24.00
CA GLN A 61 -27.03 -0.05 25.07
C GLN A 61 -25.56 -0.02 24.64
N LYS A 62 -25.26 -0.45 23.40
CA LYS A 62 -23.90 -0.43 22.83
C LYS A 62 -23.36 1.00 22.69
N ILE A 63 -24.20 1.92 22.23
CA ILE A 63 -23.83 3.34 22.05
C ILE A 63 -23.60 4.01 23.40
N PHE A 64 -24.50 3.82 24.36
CA PHE A 64 -24.33 4.37 25.72
C PHE A 64 -23.13 3.75 26.44
N PHE A 65 -22.88 2.45 26.27
CA PHE A 65 -21.66 1.82 26.75
C PHE A 65 -20.41 2.54 26.18
N CYS A 66 -20.37 2.76 24.86
CA CYS A 66 -19.26 3.46 24.23
C CYS A 66 -19.08 4.87 24.77
N ALA A 67 -20.17 5.62 24.93
CA ALA A 67 -20.16 6.98 25.49
C ALA A 67 -19.61 7.01 26.93
N GLU A 68 -20.11 6.13 27.80
CA GLU A 68 -19.68 6.05 29.19
C GLU A 68 -18.23 5.59 29.32
N GLN A 69 -17.80 4.63 28.49
CA GLN A 69 -16.42 4.16 28.50
C GLN A 69 -15.46 5.23 27.95
N ALA A 70 -15.83 5.92 26.87
CA ALA A 70 -15.08 7.08 26.34
C ALA A 70 -14.91 8.17 27.41
N LYS A 71 -16.00 8.51 28.12
CA LYS A 71 -15.98 9.48 29.22
C LYS A 71 -15.05 9.07 30.35
N ARG A 72 -15.06 7.80 30.76
CA ARG A 72 -14.13 7.25 31.79
C ARG A 72 -12.67 7.39 31.37
N ASP A 73 -12.40 7.23 30.09
CA ASP A 73 -11.06 7.35 29.51
C ASP A 73 -10.69 8.79 29.12
N GLY A 74 -11.54 9.78 29.43
CA GLY A 74 -11.29 11.20 29.16
C GLY A 74 -11.38 11.57 27.68
N ILE A 75 -12.13 10.80 26.88
CA ILE A 75 -12.33 11.01 25.45
C ILE A 75 -13.75 11.55 25.22
N GLU A 76 -13.84 12.77 24.70
CA GLU A 76 -15.13 13.47 24.49
C GLU A 76 -15.94 12.92 23.32
N TYR A 77 -15.25 12.56 22.23
CA TYR A 77 -15.89 12.15 20.99
C TYR A 77 -15.77 10.65 20.76
N PHE A 78 -16.75 10.06 20.11
CA PHE A 78 -16.69 8.65 19.72
C PHE A 78 -17.40 8.37 18.40
N TRP A 79 -17.08 7.25 17.77
CA TRP A 79 -17.62 6.86 16.48
C TRP A 79 -18.28 5.48 16.53
N VAL A 80 -19.42 5.36 15.86
CA VAL A 80 -20.20 4.12 15.72
C VAL A 80 -20.73 4.02 14.30
N ASP A 81 -20.41 2.94 13.57
CA ASP A 81 -20.71 2.82 12.14
C ASP A 81 -22.21 2.86 11.80
N THR A 82 -23.05 2.35 12.70
CA THR A 82 -24.50 2.23 12.49
C THR A 82 -25.18 3.59 12.42
N CYS A 83 -24.67 4.58 13.14
CA CYS A 83 -25.29 5.90 13.26
C CYS A 83 -24.39 7.09 12.95
N CYS A 84 -23.10 6.91 12.74
CA CYS A 84 -22.20 7.97 12.25
C CYS A 84 -22.09 8.00 10.71
N ILE A 85 -22.66 7.01 10.02
CA ILE A 85 -22.73 6.95 8.55
C ILE A 85 -24.20 6.97 8.12
N ASP A 86 -24.56 7.87 7.21
CA ASP A 86 -25.83 7.77 6.50
C ASP A 86 -25.73 6.72 5.40
N LYS A 87 -26.08 5.48 5.75
CA LYS A 87 -26.07 4.35 4.82
C LYS A 87 -27.09 4.48 3.67
N SER A 88 -27.99 5.47 3.72
CA SER A 88 -28.90 5.77 2.60
C SER A 88 -28.29 6.72 1.57
N ASN A 89 -27.20 7.40 1.90
CA ASN A 89 -26.39 8.18 0.97
C ASN A 89 -25.28 7.29 0.40
N SER A 90 -25.39 6.91 -0.87
CA SER A 90 -24.43 6.01 -1.53
C SER A 90 -23.02 6.59 -1.63
N GLN A 91 -22.90 7.91 -1.83
CA GLN A 91 -21.61 8.59 -1.86
C GLN A 91 -20.93 8.52 -0.49
N GLU A 92 -21.67 8.86 0.56
CA GLU A 92 -21.16 8.80 1.93
C GLU A 92 -20.79 7.37 2.32
N LEU A 93 -21.63 6.38 1.99
CA LEU A 93 -21.34 4.97 2.25
C LEU A 93 -20.03 4.51 1.57
N GLN A 94 -19.83 4.92 0.31
CA GLN A 94 -18.63 4.58 -0.45
C GLN A 94 -17.38 5.23 0.14
N GLU A 95 -17.45 6.51 0.51
CA GLU A 95 -16.36 7.23 1.18
C GLU A 95 -16.05 6.60 2.55
N ALA A 96 -17.08 6.22 3.30
CA ALA A 96 -16.95 5.64 4.63
C ALA A 96 -16.26 4.27 4.60
N ILE A 97 -16.71 3.35 3.76
CA ILE A 97 -16.10 2.02 3.65
C ILE A 97 -14.63 2.11 3.20
N ASN A 98 -14.32 2.99 2.23
CA ASN A 98 -12.94 3.20 1.78
C ASN A 98 -12.06 3.89 2.84
N SER A 99 -12.66 4.56 3.83
CA SER A 99 -11.94 5.28 4.89
C SER A 99 -11.92 4.53 6.23
N MET A 100 -12.75 3.50 6.40
CA MET A 100 -13.03 2.86 7.69
C MET A 100 -11.77 2.33 8.35
N PHE A 101 -10.91 1.62 7.60
CA PHE A 101 -9.63 1.15 8.13
C PHE A 101 -8.78 2.28 8.72
N ARG A 102 -8.69 3.41 8.01
CA ARG A 102 -7.97 4.59 8.49
C ARG A 102 -8.62 5.18 9.73
N TRP A 103 -9.95 5.22 9.79
CA TRP A 103 -10.67 5.71 10.98
C TRP A 103 -10.42 4.82 12.19
N TYR A 104 -10.36 3.50 12.03
CA TYR A 104 -9.93 2.61 13.11
C TYR A 104 -8.45 2.81 13.48
N GLN A 105 -7.58 3.04 12.49
CA GLN A 105 -6.15 3.23 12.71
C GLN A 105 -5.79 4.48 13.52
N ILE A 106 -6.53 5.59 13.31
CA ILE A 106 -6.27 6.87 13.99
C ILE A 106 -7.13 7.08 15.24
N ALA A 107 -8.08 6.19 15.53
CA ALA A 107 -8.84 6.23 16.77
C ALA A 107 -7.90 6.01 17.97
N GLU A 108 -8.17 6.71 19.07
CA GLU A 108 -7.34 6.61 20.27
C GLU A 108 -7.54 5.28 20.99
N LYS A 109 -8.80 4.86 21.11
CA LYS A 109 -9.18 3.55 21.65
C LYS A 109 -10.28 2.92 20.81
N CYS A 110 -10.15 1.63 20.55
CA CYS A 110 -11.23 0.82 20.01
C CYS A 110 -11.85 -0.02 21.13
N TYR A 111 -13.15 0.19 21.40
CA TYR A 111 -13.89 -0.61 22.35
C TYR A 111 -14.64 -1.70 21.60
N VAL A 112 -14.30 -2.96 21.87
CA VAL A 112 -14.99 -4.13 21.35
C VAL A 112 -16.08 -4.53 22.34
N TYR A 113 -17.33 -4.37 21.95
CA TYR A 113 -18.48 -4.76 22.77
C TYR A 113 -19.02 -6.13 22.34
N LEU A 114 -18.81 -7.14 23.17
CA LEU A 114 -19.22 -8.52 22.92
C LEU A 114 -20.59 -8.80 23.54
N SER A 115 -21.65 -8.59 22.75
CA SER A 115 -23.03 -8.80 23.20
C SER A 115 -23.35 -10.25 23.60
N ASP A 116 -22.58 -11.22 23.12
CA ASP A 116 -22.75 -12.65 23.36
C ASP A 116 -21.87 -13.21 24.49
N VAL A 117 -21.09 -12.37 25.19
CA VAL A 117 -20.28 -12.75 26.35
C VAL A 117 -20.86 -12.08 27.60
N ILE A 118 -21.36 -12.85 28.57
CA ILE A 118 -22.13 -12.35 29.73
C ILE A 118 -21.28 -12.15 31.01
N ASN A 119 -20.20 -12.92 31.16
CA ASN A 119 -19.48 -13.08 32.43
C ASN A 119 -18.75 -11.80 32.87
N SER A 120 -18.61 -11.66 34.19
CA SER A 120 -17.95 -10.53 34.87
C SER A 120 -16.52 -10.85 35.35
N THR A 121 -16.06 -12.09 35.17
CA THR A 121 -14.74 -12.58 35.59
C THR A 121 -14.15 -13.43 34.46
N LEU A 122 -12.84 -13.31 34.23
CA LEU A 122 -12.09 -14.21 33.36
C LEU A 122 -11.90 -15.57 34.07
N ASP A 123 -12.97 -16.32 34.21
CA ASP A 123 -12.95 -17.74 34.53
C ASP A 123 -12.85 -18.58 33.25
N GLU A 124 -12.65 -19.90 33.39
CA GLU A 124 -12.57 -20.84 32.25
C GLU A 124 -13.81 -20.74 31.33
N ASP A 125 -15.00 -20.51 31.92
CA ASP A 125 -16.25 -20.32 31.19
C ASP A 125 -16.24 -19.04 30.33
N CYS A 126 -15.65 -17.96 30.85
CA CYS A 126 -15.52 -16.70 30.12
C CYS A 126 -14.54 -16.82 28.93
N GLU A 127 -13.45 -17.56 29.06
CA GLU A 127 -12.53 -17.78 27.94
C GLU A 127 -13.22 -18.58 26.82
N ALA A 128 -13.97 -19.63 27.17
CA ALA A 128 -14.76 -20.38 26.21
C ALA A 128 -15.78 -19.49 25.47
N ALA A 129 -16.54 -18.67 26.20
CA ALA A 129 -17.50 -17.74 25.61
C ALA A 129 -16.83 -16.69 24.71
N LEU A 130 -15.64 -16.20 25.08
CA LEU A 130 -14.86 -15.30 24.24
C LEU A 130 -14.46 -15.97 22.92
N ARG A 131 -13.95 -17.21 22.99
CA ARG A 131 -13.52 -17.99 21.81
C ARG A 131 -14.67 -18.25 20.83
N GLU A 132 -15.87 -18.43 21.35
CA GLU A 132 -17.08 -18.69 20.56
C GLU A 132 -17.80 -17.42 20.10
N SER A 133 -17.34 -16.23 20.50
CA SER A 133 -18.02 -14.98 20.16
C SER A 133 -18.11 -14.78 18.64
N ARG A 134 -19.30 -14.40 18.17
CA ARG A 134 -19.60 -14.05 16.78
C ARG A 134 -18.76 -12.88 16.28
N TRP A 135 -18.17 -12.10 17.17
CA TRP A 135 -17.29 -11.01 16.79
C TRP A 135 -16.08 -11.50 15.99
N PHE A 136 -15.51 -12.66 16.32
CA PHE A 136 -14.36 -13.22 15.59
C PHE A 136 -14.71 -13.77 14.21
N THR A 137 -15.99 -14.06 13.96
CA THR A 137 -16.47 -14.61 12.69
C THR A 137 -17.13 -13.56 11.80
N ARG A 138 -17.23 -12.29 12.21
CA ARG A 138 -17.76 -11.21 11.36
C ARG A 138 -16.68 -10.69 10.41
N GLY A 139 -17.01 -10.45 9.14
CA GLY A 139 -16.05 -9.96 8.14
C GLY A 139 -15.42 -8.63 8.51
N TRP A 140 -16.27 -7.62 8.78
CA TRP A 140 -15.83 -6.25 9.07
C TRP A 140 -14.95 -6.12 10.31
N THR A 141 -15.12 -6.95 11.34
CA THR A 141 -14.34 -6.89 12.58
C THR A 141 -12.86 -7.24 12.37
N LEU A 142 -12.47 -7.79 11.21
CA LEU A 142 -11.08 -8.07 10.87
C LEU A 142 -10.25 -6.78 10.85
N GLN A 143 -10.74 -5.76 10.14
CA GLN A 143 -10.06 -4.47 10.12
C GLN A 143 -10.19 -3.74 11.46
N GLU A 144 -11.27 -3.96 12.20
CA GLU A 144 -11.47 -3.36 13.53
C GLU A 144 -10.51 -3.95 14.58
N LEU A 145 -10.03 -5.18 14.36
CA LEU A 145 -8.97 -5.81 15.16
C LEU A 145 -7.57 -5.31 14.79
N LEU A 146 -7.30 -5.25 13.48
CA LEU A 146 -5.94 -5.05 12.95
C LEU A 146 -5.54 -3.58 12.81
N ALA A 147 -6.49 -2.70 12.48
CA ALA A 147 -6.18 -1.29 12.23
C ALA A 147 -5.85 -0.50 13.51
N PRO A 148 -6.62 -0.59 14.62
CA PRO A 148 -6.35 0.23 15.80
C PRO A 148 -5.08 -0.19 16.54
N LYS A 149 -4.41 0.81 17.13
CA LYS A 149 -3.28 0.59 18.03
C LYS A 149 -3.72 0.04 19.39
N SER A 150 -4.87 0.50 19.89
CA SER A 150 -5.47 0.06 21.15
C SER A 150 -6.84 -0.56 20.91
N VAL A 151 -7.02 -1.80 21.35
CA VAL A 151 -8.28 -2.55 21.25
C VAL A 151 -8.56 -3.18 22.62
N GLU A 152 -9.69 -2.81 23.22
CA GLU A 152 -10.11 -3.27 24.54
C GLU A 152 -11.44 -4.03 24.42
N PHE A 153 -11.51 -5.23 25.01
CA PHE A 153 -12.65 -6.13 24.93
C PHE A 153 -13.54 -6.02 26.16
N PHE A 154 -14.84 -5.94 25.95
CA PHE A 154 -15.84 -5.80 27.00
C PHE A 154 -16.98 -6.79 26.81
N SER A 155 -17.49 -7.32 27.92
CA SER A 155 -18.69 -8.17 27.94
C SER A 155 -19.96 -7.36 27.68
N SER A 156 -21.09 -8.05 27.51
CA SER A 156 -22.42 -7.45 27.39
C SER A 156 -22.88 -6.69 28.64
N LYS A 157 -22.17 -6.82 29.76
CA LYS A 157 -22.37 -6.03 30.99
C LYS A 157 -21.42 -4.83 31.10
N GLY A 158 -20.60 -4.58 30.08
CA GLY A 158 -19.59 -3.52 30.07
C GLY A 158 -18.39 -3.79 30.99
N VAL A 159 -18.14 -5.06 31.34
CA VAL A 159 -16.97 -5.46 32.14
C VAL A 159 -15.79 -5.68 31.21
N ARG A 160 -14.62 -5.10 31.54
CA ARG A 160 -13.40 -5.26 30.76
C ARG A 160 -12.86 -6.69 30.87
N LEU A 161 -12.74 -7.37 29.74
CA LEU A 161 -12.23 -8.73 29.60
C LEU A 161 -10.72 -8.76 29.29
N GLY A 162 -10.16 -7.66 28.79
CA GLY A 162 -8.75 -7.58 28.43
C GLY A 162 -8.53 -6.64 27.27
N ASP A 163 -7.30 -6.62 26.76
CA ASP A 163 -6.93 -5.91 25.54
C ASP A 163 -6.30 -6.86 24.52
N LYS A 164 -6.05 -6.35 23.32
CA LYS A 164 -5.46 -7.13 22.22
C LYS A 164 -4.11 -7.75 22.59
N GLU A 165 -3.32 -7.12 23.45
CA GLU A 165 -2.03 -7.68 23.88
C GLU A 165 -2.24 -8.79 24.92
N SER A 166 -3.07 -8.56 25.95
CA SER A 166 -3.35 -9.56 26.98
C SER A 166 -4.07 -10.80 26.42
N LEU A 167 -4.90 -10.63 25.39
CA LEU A 167 -5.67 -11.70 24.76
C LEU A 167 -5.03 -12.23 23.46
N ARG A 168 -3.82 -11.78 23.10
CA ARG A 168 -3.20 -12.07 21.79
C ARG A 168 -3.16 -13.54 21.42
N GLN A 169 -2.92 -14.41 22.40
CA GLN A 169 -2.77 -15.85 22.17
C GLN A 169 -4.13 -16.50 21.86
N ILE A 170 -5.17 -16.13 22.60
CA ILE A 170 -6.55 -16.55 22.34
C ILE A 170 -7.00 -16.04 20.96
N ILE A 171 -6.73 -14.76 20.66
CA ILE A 171 -7.07 -14.17 19.36
C ILE A 171 -6.35 -14.88 18.22
N HIS A 172 -5.04 -15.18 18.36
CA HIS A 172 -4.27 -15.95 17.39
C HIS A 172 -4.88 -17.33 17.16
N GLU A 173 -5.22 -18.07 18.22
CA GLU A 173 -5.79 -19.41 18.09
C GLU A 173 -7.16 -19.41 17.41
N VAL A 174 -8.02 -18.44 17.74
CA VAL A 174 -9.37 -18.34 17.15
C VAL A 174 -9.30 -17.89 15.69
N THR A 175 -8.46 -16.90 15.39
CA THR A 175 -8.46 -16.21 14.08
C THR A 175 -7.40 -16.72 13.11
N GLN A 176 -6.39 -17.45 13.60
CA GLN A 176 -5.18 -17.85 12.87
C GLN A 176 -4.31 -16.68 12.38
N ILE A 177 -4.60 -15.46 12.84
CA ILE A 177 -3.79 -14.27 12.53
C ILE A 177 -2.47 -14.37 13.32
N PRO A 178 -1.29 -14.21 12.68
CA PRO A 178 -0.01 -14.26 13.38
C PRO A 178 0.08 -13.25 14.53
N VAL A 179 0.69 -13.66 15.64
CA VAL A 179 0.88 -12.80 16.83
C VAL A 179 1.60 -11.50 16.45
N GLN A 180 2.53 -11.55 15.50
CA GLN A 180 3.26 -10.39 14.99
C GLN A 180 2.30 -9.34 14.38
N ALA A 181 1.28 -9.77 13.62
CA ALA A 181 0.28 -8.86 13.08
C ALA A 181 -0.59 -8.25 14.19
N LEU A 182 -0.94 -9.04 15.21
CA LEU A 182 -1.71 -8.56 16.37
C LEU A 182 -0.93 -7.55 17.22
N SER A 183 0.40 -7.71 17.32
CA SER A 183 1.31 -6.80 18.02
C SER A 183 1.73 -5.57 17.18
N GLY A 184 1.19 -5.40 15.97
CA GLY A 184 1.33 -4.16 15.20
C GLY A 184 2.44 -4.14 14.13
N SER A 185 2.97 -5.30 13.73
CA SER A 185 3.80 -5.40 12.50
C SER A 185 3.07 -4.82 11.30
N GLU A 186 3.81 -4.23 10.36
CA GLU A 186 3.21 -3.68 9.16
C GLU A 186 2.54 -4.78 8.35
N LEU A 187 1.27 -4.59 7.95
CA LEU A 187 0.53 -5.62 7.20
C LEU A 187 1.18 -5.99 5.86
N SER A 188 2.01 -5.10 5.31
CA SER A 188 2.77 -5.34 4.07
C SER A 188 3.89 -6.38 4.23
N GLU A 189 4.32 -6.68 5.45
CA GLU A 189 5.30 -7.73 5.76
C GLU A 189 4.73 -9.14 5.57
N PHE A 190 3.41 -9.28 5.61
CA PHE A 190 2.70 -10.55 5.40
C PHE A 190 2.37 -10.75 3.92
N SER A 191 2.40 -12.01 3.48
CA SER A 191 2.10 -12.33 2.10
C SER A 191 0.66 -11.94 1.74
N ILE A 192 0.40 -11.81 0.44
CA ILE A 192 -0.95 -11.52 -0.04
C ILE A 192 -1.91 -12.66 0.37
N ASP A 193 -1.43 -13.91 0.25
CA ASP A 193 -2.21 -15.10 0.57
C ASP A 193 -2.48 -15.21 2.07
N ASP A 194 -1.52 -14.90 2.94
CA ASP A 194 -1.74 -14.85 4.39
C ASP A 194 -2.84 -13.85 4.74
N ARG A 195 -2.79 -12.65 4.16
CA ARG A 195 -3.80 -11.61 4.43
C ARG A 195 -5.19 -11.99 3.93
N PHE A 196 -5.28 -12.71 2.82
CA PHE A 196 -6.55 -13.28 2.36
C PHE A 196 -7.05 -14.39 3.31
N SER A 197 -6.16 -15.24 3.82
CA SER A 197 -6.54 -16.37 4.68
C SER A 197 -7.16 -15.92 6.01
N TRP A 198 -6.78 -14.74 6.54
CA TRP A 198 -7.36 -14.15 7.75
C TRP A 198 -8.87 -13.86 7.66
N ALA A 199 -9.42 -13.87 6.44
CA ALA A 199 -10.82 -13.61 6.15
C ALA A 199 -11.64 -14.88 5.86
N GLU A 200 -11.00 -16.04 5.64
CA GLU A 200 -11.66 -17.25 5.11
C GLU A 200 -12.83 -17.74 5.97
N LYS A 201 -12.67 -17.72 7.29
CA LYS A 201 -13.69 -18.19 8.24
C LYS A 201 -14.74 -17.12 8.57
N ARG A 202 -14.63 -15.92 8.00
CA ARG A 202 -15.49 -14.78 8.34
C ARG A 202 -16.70 -14.69 7.42
N GLN A 203 -17.79 -14.18 7.99
CA GLN A 203 -19.12 -14.09 7.38
C GLN A 203 -19.57 -12.64 7.29
N THR A 204 -20.24 -12.31 6.19
CA THR A 204 -20.79 -10.99 5.90
C THR A 204 -22.26 -11.10 5.55
N THR A 205 -23.00 -9.99 5.71
CA THR A 205 -24.43 -9.97 5.37
C THR A 205 -24.64 -9.83 3.87
N ARG A 206 -23.85 -8.97 3.23
CA ARG A 206 -23.76 -8.89 1.77
C ARG A 206 -22.57 -9.72 1.32
N GLU A 207 -22.72 -10.44 0.22
CA GLU A 207 -21.69 -11.36 -0.27
C GLU A 207 -20.43 -10.60 -0.71
N GLU A 208 -20.58 -9.41 -1.29
CA GLU A 208 -19.47 -8.56 -1.76
C GLU A 208 -18.65 -7.98 -0.61
N ASP A 209 -19.26 -7.82 0.57
CA ASP A 209 -18.57 -7.34 1.76
C ASP A 209 -17.44 -8.28 2.18
N LYS A 210 -17.42 -9.56 1.75
CA LYS A 210 -16.27 -10.45 1.96
C LYS A 210 -14.99 -9.92 1.31
N ALA A 211 -15.12 -9.23 0.17
CA ALA A 211 -14.02 -8.53 -0.48
C ALA A 211 -13.84 -7.13 0.12
N TYR A 212 -14.93 -6.38 0.30
CA TYR A 212 -14.83 -4.97 0.71
C TYR A 212 -14.29 -4.76 2.12
N CYS A 213 -14.46 -5.73 3.04
CA CYS A 213 -13.85 -5.65 4.37
C CYS A 213 -12.31 -5.77 4.36
N LEU A 214 -11.71 -6.14 3.21
CA LEU A 214 -10.27 -6.31 3.04
C LEU A 214 -9.59 -5.11 2.37
N LEU A 215 -10.33 -4.11 1.90
CA LEU A 215 -9.76 -2.94 1.21
C LEU A 215 -8.67 -2.27 2.04
N GLY A 216 -8.93 -2.08 3.34
CA GLY A 216 -7.98 -1.51 4.29
C GLY A 216 -6.75 -2.36 4.55
N ILE A 217 -6.93 -3.68 4.65
CA ILE A 217 -5.85 -4.66 4.91
C ILE A 217 -4.82 -4.66 3.77
N PHE A 218 -5.29 -4.46 2.53
CA PHE A 218 -4.43 -4.30 1.37
C PHE A 218 -4.11 -2.83 1.06
N GLY A 219 -4.74 -1.89 1.75
CA GLY A 219 -4.69 -0.44 1.51
C GLY A 219 -5.02 -0.05 0.07
N VAL A 220 -6.03 -0.69 -0.51
CA VAL A 220 -6.58 -0.36 -1.84
C VAL A 220 -7.89 0.40 -1.68
N HIS A 221 -8.30 1.11 -2.72
CA HIS A 221 -9.60 1.77 -2.76
C HIS A 221 -10.35 1.27 -3.98
N LEU A 222 -11.62 0.91 -3.79
CA LEU A 222 -12.47 0.38 -4.86
C LEU A 222 -13.87 0.98 -4.80
N PRO A 223 -14.50 1.23 -5.96
CA PRO A 223 -15.94 1.48 -6.03
C PRO A 223 -16.74 0.28 -5.48
N LEU A 224 -17.72 0.56 -4.63
CA LEU A 224 -18.63 -0.47 -4.14
C LEU A 224 -19.74 -0.68 -5.16
N ILE A 225 -19.83 -1.88 -5.70
CA ILE A 225 -20.86 -2.28 -6.66
C ILE A 225 -21.60 -3.45 -6.05
N TYR A 226 -22.55 -3.13 -5.17
CA TYR A 226 -23.47 -4.14 -4.66
C TYR A 226 -24.32 -4.70 -5.81
N SER A 227 -24.58 -6.00 -5.76
CA SER A 227 -25.12 -6.85 -6.82
C SER A 227 -24.11 -7.25 -7.91
N GLU A 228 -22.80 -6.96 -7.76
CA GLU A 228 -21.78 -7.54 -8.64
C GLU A 228 -21.48 -9.01 -8.30
N GLY A 229 -21.85 -9.46 -7.09
CA GLY A 229 -21.59 -10.81 -6.61
C GLY A 229 -20.20 -10.99 -6.02
N GLU A 230 -20.05 -11.98 -5.12
CA GLU A 230 -18.82 -12.23 -4.35
C GLU A 230 -17.59 -12.41 -5.25
N ALA A 231 -17.70 -13.25 -6.29
CA ALA A 231 -16.58 -13.58 -7.17
C ALA A 231 -16.01 -12.35 -7.90
N ASN A 232 -16.89 -11.51 -8.48
CA ASN A 232 -16.46 -10.31 -9.19
C ASN A 232 -15.85 -9.27 -8.24
N ALA A 233 -16.40 -9.12 -7.04
CA ALA A 233 -15.84 -8.23 -6.01
C ALA A 233 -14.41 -8.69 -5.61
N PHE A 234 -14.18 -10.00 -5.47
CA PHE A 234 -12.86 -10.56 -5.20
C PHE A 234 -11.88 -10.42 -6.37
N ASP A 235 -12.32 -10.61 -7.62
CA ASP A 235 -11.46 -10.44 -8.79
C ASP A 235 -10.95 -8.99 -8.87
N ARG A 236 -11.84 -8.02 -8.70
CA ARG A 236 -11.46 -6.60 -8.65
C ARG A 236 -10.53 -6.28 -7.49
N LEU A 237 -10.74 -6.89 -6.33
CA LEU A 237 -9.83 -6.76 -5.19
C LEU A 237 -8.44 -7.29 -5.56
N ARG A 238 -8.33 -8.51 -6.09
CA ARG A 238 -7.04 -9.11 -6.49
C ARG A 238 -6.31 -8.25 -7.51
N ASP A 239 -7.01 -7.76 -8.53
CA ASP A 239 -6.45 -6.86 -9.55
C ASP A 239 -5.89 -5.57 -8.94
N ALA A 240 -6.64 -4.95 -8.02
CA ALA A 240 -6.19 -3.75 -7.32
C ALA A 240 -4.96 -4.00 -6.44
N VAL A 241 -4.90 -5.16 -5.76
CA VAL A 241 -3.76 -5.56 -4.94
C VAL A 241 -2.51 -5.76 -5.80
N VAL A 242 -2.62 -6.48 -6.92
CA VAL A 242 -1.51 -6.70 -7.86
C VAL A 242 -1.03 -5.37 -8.44
N ALA A 243 -1.96 -4.50 -8.88
CA ALA A 243 -1.62 -3.20 -9.42
C ALA A 243 -0.90 -2.31 -8.39
N LYS A 244 -1.34 -2.32 -7.12
CA LYS A 244 -0.70 -1.59 -6.04
C LYS A 244 0.71 -2.11 -5.74
N ASN A 245 0.89 -3.42 -5.65
CA ASN A 245 2.19 -4.03 -5.40
C ASN A 245 3.19 -3.78 -6.54
N ASN A 246 2.73 -3.82 -7.80
CA ASN A 246 3.57 -3.47 -8.95
C ASN A 246 4.02 -2.01 -8.92
N LYS A 247 3.13 -1.07 -8.56
CA LYS A 247 3.49 0.34 -8.39
C LYS A 247 4.50 0.55 -7.25
N GLY A 248 4.32 -0.13 -6.12
CA GLY A 248 5.26 -0.10 -4.99
C GLY A 248 6.63 -0.66 -5.37
N CYS A 249 6.66 -1.80 -6.06
CA CYS A 249 7.88 -2.43 -6.56
C CYS A 249 8.65 -1.50 -7.51
N ASN A 250 7.97 -0.91 -8.51
CA ASN A 250 8.61 -0.01 -9.47
C ASN A 250 9.22 1.22 -8.78
N LYS A 251 8.51 1.84 -7.83
CA LYS A 251 9.04 2.99 -7.08
C LYS A 251 10.29 2.61 -6.27
N SER A 252 10.27 1.47 -5.59
CA SER A 252 11.42 0.98 -4.83
C SER A 252 12.61 0.63 -5.74
N GLN A 253 12.36 0.12 -6.94
CA GLN A 253 13.38 -0.21 -7.92
C GLN A 253 14.00 1.05 -8.54
N GLU A 254 13.21 2.07 -8.85
CA GLU A 254 13.69 3.38 -9.32
C GLU A 254 14.58 4.06 -8.27
N GLU A 255 14.14 4.13 -7.01
CA GLU A 255 14.95 4.71 -5.92
C GLU A 255 16.27 3.95 -5.70
N ARG A 256 16.25 2.63 -5.90
CA ARG A 256 17.43 1.77 -5.76
C ARG A 256 18.36 1.89 -6.96
N LEU A 257 17.82 1.97 -8.18
CA LEU A 257 18.58 2.27 -9.40
C LEU A 257 19.29 3.63 -9.28
N ASP A 258 18.61 4.65 -8.77
CA ASP A 258 19.21 5.97 -8.55
C ASP A 258 20.41 5.91 -7.58
N LYS A 259 20.32 5.12 -6.51
CA LYS A 259 21.43 4.90 -5.58
C LYS A 259 22.60 4.19 -6.27
N ILE A 260 22.32 3.14 -7.06
CA ILE A 260 23.35 2.42 -7.82
C ILE A 260 24.02 3.34 -8.85
N HIS A 261 23.25 4.17 -9.55
CA HIS A 261 23.78 5.15 -10.50
C HIS A 261 24.72 6.16 -9.83
N LYS A 262 24.35 6.67 -8.65
CA LYS A 262 25.20 7.57 -7.86
C LYS A 262 26.47 6.88 -7.38
N TRP A 263 26.36 5.64 -6.91
CA TRP A 263 27.50 4.84 -6.44
C TRP A 263 28.50 4.53 -7.56
N LEU A 264 28.02 4.13 -8.74
CA LEU A 264 28.90 3.88 -9.89
C LEU A 264 29.69 5.14 -10.28
N SER A 265 29.10 6.33 -10.12
CA SER A 265 29.75 7.63 -10.39
C SER A 265 30.46 7.63 -11.75
N ALA A 266 29.78 7.11 -12.77
CA ALA A 266 30.37 6.92 -14.08
C ALA A 266 30.47 8.25 -14.85
N PRO A 267 31.51 8.46 -15.66
CA PRO A 267 31.57 9.60 -16.57
C PRO A 267 30.56 9.43 -17.71
N ASP A 268 29.97 10.54 -18.16
CA ASP A 268 28.96 10.56 -19.22
C ASP A 268 29.61 10.63 -20.62
N PRO A 269 29.52 9.56 -21.44
CA PRO A 269 30.08 9.53 -22.78
C PRO A 269 29.24 10.29 -23.81
N SER A 270 27.99 10.64 -23.48
CA SER A 270 27.09 11.40 -24.36
C SER A 270 27.66 12.78 -24.70
N THR A 271 28.41 13.37 -23.77
CA THR A 271 29.10 14.65 -23.96
C THR A 271 30.07 14.61 -25.15
N ASN A 272 30.84 13.53 -25.32
CA ASN A 272 31.74 13.35 -26.45
C ASN A 272 30.98 13.04 -27.74
N TYR A 273 29.95 12.18 -27.65
CA TYR A 273 29.07 11.87 -28.77
C TYR A 273 28.43 13.13 -29.36
N HIS A 274 27.79 13.97 -28.53
CA HIS A 274 27.15 15.20 -28.98
C HIS A 274 28.15 16.21 -29.55
N LYS A 275 29.36 16.30 -28.98
CA LYS A 275 30.43 17.15 -29.55
C LYS A 275 30.84 16.66 -30.95
N ALA A 276 31.02 15.36 -31.13
CA ALA A 276 31.41 14.77 -32.41
C ALA A 276 30.30 14.86 -33.47
N ASP A 277 29.04 14.61 -33.08
CA ASP A 277 27.89 14.71 -33.98
C ASP A 277 27.62 16.15 -34.42
N LYS A 278 27.84 17.16 -33.55
CA LYS A 278 27.76 18.58 -33.95
C LYS A 278 28.77 19.00 -35.02
N LEU A 279 29.93 18.35 -35.07
CA LEU A 279 30.95 18.61 -36.08
C LEU A 279 30.68 17.86 -37.39
N ARG A 280 29.69 16.97 -37.41
CA ARG A 280 29.35 16.14 -38.57
C ARG A 280 28.61 16.98 -39.61
N GLN A 281 29.08 16.94 -40.85
CA GLN A 281 28.33 17.42 -42.00
C GLN A 281 27.33 16.35 -42.45
N GLU A 282 26.22 16.77 -43.04
CA GLU A 282 25.21 15.87 -43.60
C GLU A 282 25.86 14.85 -44.57
N ASP A 283 25.31 13.63 -44.61
CA ASP A 283 25.83 12.50 -45.39
C ASP A 283 27.23 11.96 -45.06
N THR A 284 27.96 12.59 -44.13
CA THR A 284 29.29 12.14 -43.71
C THR A 284 29.22 10.75 -43.06
N GLY A 285 29.89 9.77 -43.68
CA GLY A 285 30.00 8.40 -43.18
C GLY A 285 28.96 7.43 -43.75
N LEU A 286 28.06 7.87 -44.65
CA LEU A 286 27.09 6.96 -45.30
C LEU A 286 27.78 5.85 -46.10
N TRP A 287 28.90 6.16 -46.78
CA TRP A 287 29.71 5.17 -47.49
C TRP A 287 30.20 4.05 -46.56
N LEU A 288 30.46 4.36 -45.29
CA LEU A 288 30.91 3.40 -44.29
C LEU A 288 29.74 2.51 -43.84
N LEU A 289 28.59 3.13 -43.54
CA LEU A 289 27.37 2.42 -43.12
C LEU A 289 26.83 1.49 -44.21
N ASN A 290 26.89 1.92 -45.48
CA ASN A 290 26.44 1.13 -46.64
C ASN A 290 27.49 0.08 -47.08
N GLY A 291 28.70 0.16 -46.53
CA GLY A 291 29.79 -0.75 -46.86
C GLY A 291 29.55 -2.18 -46.39
N SER A 292 29.98 -3.15 -47.20
CA SER A 292 29.84 -4.58 -46.88
C SER A 292 30.57 -4.99 -45.58
N LYS A 293 31.67 -4.31 -45.24
CA LYS A 293 32.43 -4.53 -44.00
C LYS A 293 31.60 -4.18 -42.75
N PHE A 294 30.91 -3.03 -42.76
CA PHE A 294 30.08 -2.58 -41.65
C PHE A 294 28.88 -3.50 -41.44
N THR A 295 28.15 -3.84 -42.51
CA THR A 295 27.00 -4.74 -42.46
C THR A 295 27.37 -6.12 -41.93
N LYS A 296 28.54 -6.66 -42.31
CA LYS A 296 29.05 -7.93 -41.77
C LYS A 296 29.40 -7.84 -40.28
N TRP A 297 30.01 -6.73 -39.84
CA TRP A 297 30.31 -6.48 -38.44
C TRP A 297 29.03 -6.40 -37.60
N LYS A 298 28.08 -5.53 -37.98
CA LYS A 298 26.82 -5.34 -37.27
C LYS A 298 26.01 -6.63 -37.05
N LYS A 299 26.06 -7.58 -37.99
CA LYS A 299 25.29 -8.84 -37.92
C LYS A 299 25.99 -9.99 -37.18
N ARG A 300 27.33 -9.96 -37.04
CA ARG A 300 28.08 -11.08 -36.44
C ARG A 300 28.32 -10.85 -34.94
N ALA A 301 27.97 -11.84 -34.13
CA ALA A 301 28.28 -11.87 -32.70
C ALA A 301 29.80 -11.79 -32.46
N ALA A 302 30.21 -11.09 -31.39
CA ALA A 302 31.60 -10.92 -30.98
C ALA A 302 32.56 -10.42 -32.08
N SER A 303 32.05 -9.64 -33.05
CA SER A 303 32.85 -9.12 -34.15
C SER A 303 33.45 -7.74 -33.85
N ARG A 304 34.59 -7.43 -34.48
CA ARG A 304 35.37 -6.19 -34.25
C ARG A 304 35.53 -5.41 -35.55
N LEU A 305 35.32 -4.10 -35.50
CA LEU A 305 35.56 -3.17 -36.59
C LEU A 305 36.61 -2.14 -36.14
N TRP A 306 37.71 -2.07 -36.87
CA TRP A 306 38.81 -1.16 -36.55
C TRP A 306 38.86 -0.02 -37.58
N LEU A 307 38.63 1.21 -37.12
CA LEU A 307 38.73 2.43 -37.93
C LEU A 307 40.06 3.12 -37.64
N TYR A 308 40.89 3.28 -38.66
CA TYR A 308 42.22 3.87 -38.57
C TYR A 308 42.45 4.89 -39.68
N GLY A 309 43.38 5.81 -39.44
CA GLY A 309 43.71 6.90 -40.34
C GLY A 309 44.53 7.97 -39.64
N ILE A 310 45.06 8.91 -40.41
CA ILE A 310 45.91 10.01 -39.90
C ILE A 310 45.17 10.88 -38.87
N PRO A 311 45.87 11.59 -37.96
CA PRO A 311 45.26 12.61 -37.11
C PRO A 311 44.43 13.61 -37.94
N GLY A 312 43.30 14.06 -37.41
CA GLY A 312 42.43 15.03 -38.09
C GLY A 312 41.51 14.48 -39.20
N CYS A 313 41.64 13.21 -39.62
CA CYS A 313 40.81 12.66 -40.71
C CYS A 313 39.35 12.33 -40.35
N GLY A 314 38.83 12.84 -39.22
CA GLY A 314 37.41 12.69 -38.85
C GLY A 314 37.01 11.35 -38.20
N LYS A 315 37.95 10.55 -37.69
CA LYS A 315 37.63 9.24 -37.04
C LYS A 315 36.54 9.33 -35.98
N THR A 316 36.65 10.29 -35.06
CA THR A 316 35.67 10.50 -33.98
C THR A 316 34.29 10.85 -34.50
N VAL A 317 34.22 11.65 -35.57
CA VAL A 317 32.96 12.01 -36.25
C VAL A 317 32.35 10.78 -36.93
N LEU A 318 33.17 9.90 -37.52
CA LEU A 318 32.68 8.63 -38.07
C LEU A 318 32.16 7.69 -36.97
N SER A 319 32.81 7.67 -35.80
CA SER A 319 32.34 6.89 -34.64
C SER A 319 30.99 7.38 -34.14
N SER A 320 30.73 8.69 -34.08
CA SER A 320 29.41 9.20 -33.70
C SER A 320 28.35 8.84 -34.75
N THR A 321 28.67 8.88 -36.05
CA THR A 321 27.77 8.38 -37.12
C THR A 321 27.37 6.92 -36.89
N ILE A 322 28.33 6.05 -36.53
CA ILE A 322 28.07 4.63 -36.23
C ILE A 322 27.16 4.50 -35.01
N ILE A 323 27.50 5.20 -33.92
CA ILE A 323 26.73 5.14 -32.67
C ILE A 323 25.29 5.60 -32.90
N ASN A 324 25.09 6.71 -33.62
CA ASN A 324 23.75 7.20 -33.97
C ASN A 324 22.94 6.15 -34.76
N HIS A 325 23.55 5.55 -35.79
CA HIS A 325 22.89 4.50 -36.58
C HIS A 325 22.52 3.27 -35.74
N LEU A 326 23.37 2.88 -34.79
CA LEU A 326 23.08 1.76 -33.88
C LEU A 326 22.00 2.10 -32.86
N LEU A 327 22.03 3.31 -32.27
CA LEU A 327 21.01 3.78 -31.34
C LEU A 327 19.63 3.80 -32.00
N GLN A 328 19.53 4.32 -33.23
CA GLN A 328 18.29 4.30 -34.01
C GLN A 328 17.82 2.87 -34.29
N HIS A 329 18.74 1.99 -34.72
CA HIS A 329 18.41 0.60 -35.03
C HIS A 329 17.93 -0.21 -33.81
N CYS A 330 18.42 0.12 -32.62
CA CYS A 330 18.06 -0.57 -31.38
C CYS A 330 16.88 0.09 -30.65
N ASN A 331 16.40 1.25 -31.08
CA ASN A 331 15.35 1.98 -30.36
C ASN A 331 14.00 1.23 -30.34
N ASP A 332 13.71 0.48 -31.41
CA ASP A 332 12.45 -0.25 -31.59
C ASP A 332 12.49 -1.69 -31.05
N ASP A 333 13.66 -2.19 -30.65
CA ASP A 333 13.86 -3.56 -30.20
C ASP A 333 14.38 -3.60 -28.75
N ARG A 334 13.47 -3.88 -27.82
CA ARG A 334 13.74 -3.95 -26.38
C ARG A 334 14.72 -5.07 -25.98
N SER A 335 15.04 -6.00 -26.87
CA SER A 335 16.03 -7.06 -26.63
C SER A 335 17.47 -6.63 -26.94
N LYS A 336 17.67 -5.45 -27.54
CA LYS A 336 18.97 -4.94 -27.95
C LYS A 336 19.36 -3.69 -27.15
N VAL A 337 20.65 -3.57 -26.86
CA VAL A 337 21.20 -2.42 -26.16
C VAL A 337 22.50 -1.99 -26.82
N VAL A 338 22.71 -0.68 -26.90
CA VAL A 338 23.94 -0.07 -27.39
C VAL A 338 24.60 0.62 -26.22
N ALA A 339 25.82 0.23 -25.90
CA ALA A 339 26.67 0.90 -24.93
C ALA A 339 27.94 1.39 -25.62
N TYR A 340 28.37 2.60 -25.31
CA TYR A 340 29.54 3.20 -25.94
C TYR A 340 30.35 4.02 -24.94
N PHE A 341 31.62 4.25 -25.26
CA PHE A 341 32.53 5.06 -24.46
C PHE A 341 33.54 5.77 -25.36
N TYR A 342 33.95 6.96 -24.96
CA TYR A 342 35.02 7.72 -25.61
C TYR A 342 36.17 7.89 -24.63
N PHE A 343 37.36 7.43 -25.02
CA PHE A 343 38.58 7.82 -24.34
C PHE A 343 38.97 9.24 -24.78
N ASP A 344 39.01 10.18 -23.84
CA ASP A 344 39.25 11.60 -24.09
C ASP A 344 40.41 12.12 -23.25
N PHE A 345 41.49 12.55 -23.91
CA PHE A 345 42.67 13.09 -23.24
C PHE A 345 42.42 14.41 -22.49
N ASN A 346 41.31 15.10 -22.79
CA ASN A 346 40.92 16.34 -22.11
C ASN A 346 40.09 16.08 -20.84
N ASP A 347 39.70 14.84 -20.58
CA ASP A 347 38.87 14.45 -19.44
C ASP A 347 39.54 13.30 -18.69
N ALA A 348 40.15 13.60 -17.54
CA ALA A 348 40.89 12.62 -16.74
C ALA A 348 40.03 11.40 -16.36
N ARG A 349 38.71 11.59 -16.16
CA ARG A 349 37.78 10.51 -15.82
C ARG A 349 37.50 9.58 -17.01
N LYS A 350 37.78 10.01 -18.23
CA LYS A 350 37.61 9.22 -19.45
C LYS A 350 38.91 8.59 -19.95
N GLN A 351 39.95 8.58 -19.12
CA GLN A 351 41.21 7.90 -19.42
C GLN A 351 41.36 6.58 -18.64
N ASP A 352 40.51 6.37 -17.64
CA ASP A 352 40.51 5.19 -16.77
C ASP A 352 39.61 4.06 -17.33
N PRO A 353 40.18 2.87 -17.64
CA PRO A 353 39.41 1.71 -18.07
C PRO A 353 38.36 1.23 -17.05
N GLU A 354 38.58 1.45 -15.75
CA GLU A 354 37.59 1.11 -14.73
C GLU A 354 36.35 1.99 -14.87
N LEU A 355 36.54 3.31 -15.04
CA LEU A 355 35.45 4.25 -15.26
C LEU A 355 34.70 4.02 -16.58
N MET A 356 35.39 3.49 -17.61
CA MET A 356 34.74 2.99 -18.82
C MET A 356 33.77 1.85 -18.48
N LEU A 357 34.21 0.83 -17.73
CA LEU A 357 33.34 -0.31 -17.36
C LEU A 357 32.11 0.16 -16.56
N ARG A 358 32.30 1.09 -15.61
CA ARG A 358 31.17 1.68 -14.85
C ARG A 358 30.19 2.41 -15.76
N SER A 359 30.69 3.16 -16.74
CA SER A 359 29.87 3.88 -17.73
C SER A 359 29.07 2.96 -18.63
N LEU A 360 29.68 1.87 -19.10
CA LEU A 360 28.98 0.84 -19.88
C LEU A 360 27.92 0.15 -19.04
N LEU A 361 28.22 -0.19 -17.78
CA LEU A 361 27.26 -0.78 -16.86
C LEU A 361 26.06 0.15 -16.60
N CYS A 362 26.29 1.44 -16.36
CA CYS A 362 25.19 2.41 -16.23
C CYS A 362 24.26 2.44 -17.44
N GLN A 363 24.82 2.41 -18.67
CA GLN A 363 24.02 2.41 -19.90
C GLN A 363 23.17 1.13 -20.03
N LEU A 364 23.71 -0.02 -19.62
CA LEU A 364 22.98 -1.29 -19.61
C LEU A 364 21.85 -1.28 -18.57
N LEU A 365 22.10 -0.72 -17.39
CA LEU A 365 21.11 -0.63 -16.31
C LEU A 365 19.92 0.27 -16.66
N GLN A 366 20.17 1.40 -17.34
CA GLN A 366 19.11 2.34 -17.76
C GLN A 366 18.08 1.71 -18.71
N ARG A 367 18.46 0.67 -19.44
CA ARG A 367 17.57 -0.05 -20.37
C ARG A 367 17.01 -1.34 -19.78
N SER A 368 17.41 -1.72 -18.57
CA SER A 368 16.93 -2.92 -17.91
C SER A 368 15.61 -2.66 -17.16
N PHE A 369 14.63 -3.55 -17.30
CA PHE A 369 13.37 -3.49 -16.55
C PHE A 369 13.54 -3.88 -15.07
N THR A 370 14.58 -4.64 -14.75
CA THR A 370 14.90 -5.06 -13.38
C THR A 370 16.39 -4.87 -13.10
N ILE A 371 16.77 -4.59 -11.85
CA ILE A 371 18.19 -4.55 -11.47
C ILE A 371 18.74 -5.98 -11.55
N PRO A 372 19.78 -6.26 -12.37
CA PRO A 372 20.38 -7.58 -12.41
C PRO A 372 20.92 -7.98 -11.03
N LYS A 373 20.59 -9.19 -10.56
CA LYS A 373 20.96 -9.69 -9.22
C LYS A 373 22.45 -9.53 -8.90
N VAL A 374 23.31 -9.73 -9.90
CA VAL A 374 24.76 -9.57 -9.76
C VAL A 374 25.15 -8.14 -9.37
N VAL A 375 24.53 -7.15 -10.01
CA VAL A 375 24.76 -5.72 -9.73
C VAL A 375 24.23 -5.36 -8.35
N ASP A 376 23.04 -5.84 -8.01
CA ASP A 376 22.41 -5.58 -6.72
C ASP A 376 23.21 -6.18 -5.55
N THR A 377 23.74 -7.40 -5.74
CA THR A 377 24.60 -8.07 -4.77
C THR A 377 25.91 -7.30 -4.58
N LEU A 378 26.53 -6.85 -5.68
CA LEU A 378 27.76 -6.07 -5.64
C LEU A 378 27.55 -4.74 -4.91
N PHE A 379 26.50 -4.00 -5.25
CA PHE A 379 26.12 -2.75 -4.57
C PHE A 379 25.93 -2.96 -3.06
N SER A 380 25.23 -4.03 -2.68
CA SER A 380 25.00 -4.37 -1.27
C SER A 380 26.29 -4.74 -0.54
N SER A 381 27.21 -5.45 -1.20
CA SER A 381 28.52 -5.84 -0.63
C SER A 381 29.45 -4.66 -0.37
N CYS A 382 29.26 -3.54 -1.09
CA CYS A 382 29.99 -2.29 -0.88
C CYS A 382 29.27 -1.35 0.10
N GLY A 383 28.64 -1.87 1.15
CA GLY A 383 27.98 -1.07 2.19
C GLY A 383 26.78 -0.23 1.70
N ASN A 384 26.07 -0.69 0.66
CA ASN A 384 25.06 0.07 -0.09
C ASN A 384 25.64 1.32 -0.79
N GLY A 385 26.85 1.18 -1.33
CA GLY A 385 27.57 2.23 -2.04
C GLY A 385 28.20 3.30 -1.15
N LYS A 386 28.61 2.91 0.07
CA LYS A 386 29.34 3.77 1.01
C LYS A 386 30.84 3.72 0.81
#